data_AF-A0A9P6Z8P5-F1
#
_entry.id   AF-A0A9P6Z8P5-F1
#
_cell.length_a   1.000
_cell.length_b   1.000
_cell.length_c   1.000
_cell.angle_alpha   90.00
_cell.angle_beta   90.00
_cell.angle_gamma   90.00
#
_symmetry.space_group_name_H-M   'P 1'
#
loop_
_entity.id
_entity.type
_entity.pdbx_description
1 polymer ?
#
loop_
_entity_poly.entity_id
_entity_poly.type
_entity_poly.pdbx_seq_one_letter_code
_entity_poly.pdbx_strand_id
1 'polypeptide(L)' 'MGAVRRFPYPKEVWSPAGGWWSRPSNWKSNTAVAAIGMAVTLGFVWNVSAKKEVRYQQPKRWIPSMMWAKQYKDQQ' A
#
# COMPACT_ATOMS: atom_id res chain seq x y z
N MET A 1 -7.49 19.48 3.99
CA MET A 1 -6.79 20.03 5.16
C MET A 1 -6.52 21.51 4.91
N GLY A 2 -7.16 22.43 5.63
CA GLY A 2 -7.01 23.87 5.38
C GLY A 2 -7.94 24.78 6.18
N ALA A 3 -8.22 24.46 7.43
CA ALA A 3 -9.16 25.24 8.28
C ALA A 3 -8.53 26.48 8.94
N VAL A 4 -7.23 26.75 8.70
CA VAL A 4 -6.51 27.86 9.32
C VAL A 4 -6.02 28.83 8.25
N ARG A 5 -6.21 30.14 8.50
CA ARG A 5 -5.75 31.22 7.62
C ARG A 5 -4.24 31.15 7.47
N ARG A 6 -3.74 31.31 6.23
CA ARG A 6 -2.30 31.31 5.96
C ARG A 6 -1.65 32.54 6.59
N PHE A 7 -0.47 32.35 7.17
CA PHE A 7 0.39 33.40 7.73
C PHE A 7 1.79 33.31 7.12
N PRO A 8 2.62 34.36 7.20
CA PRO A 8 3.99 34.33 6.70
C PRO A 8 4.81 33.21 7.36
N TYR A 9 5.55 32.44 6.57
CA TYR A 9 6.41 31.35 7.03
C TYR A 9 7.74 31.36 6.23
N PRO A 10 8.84 30.84 6.79
CA PRO A 10 10.12 30.76 6.09
C PRO A 10 10.03 29.73 4.95
N LYS A 11 10.43 30.13 3.74
CA LYS A 11 10.32 29.27 2.53
C LYS A 11 11.52 28.36 2.34
N GLU A 12 12.61 28.66 3.04
CA GLU A 12 13.90 27.99 2.94
C GLU A 12 13.95 26.73 3.82
N VAL A 13 13.02 26.60 4.76
CA VAL A 13 12.93 25.45 5.67
C VAL A 13 12.31 24.26 4.95
N TRP A 14 13.07 23.16 4.90
CA TRP A 14 12.63 21.90 4.33
C TRP A 14 12.39 20.85 5.41
N SER A 15 11.36 20.02 5.22
CA SER A 15 11.04 18.87 6.07
C SER A 15 10.53 17.71 5.21
N PRO A 16 10.86 16.46 5.55
CA PRO A 16 10.48 15.29 4.77
C PRO A 16 8.96 15.08 4.67
N ALA A 17 8.21 15.46 5.71
CA ALA A 17 6.75 15.37 5.72
C ALA A 17 6.06 16.52 4.95
N GLY A 18 6.85 17.47 4.44
CA GLY A 18 6.38 18.76 3.93
C GLY A 18 6.46 19.87 4.99
N GLY A 19 5.97 21.04 4.62
CA GLY A 19 5.96 22.24 5.45
C GLY A 19 4.58 22.90 5.49
N TRP A 20 4.56 24.21 5.68
CA TRP A 20 3.34 24.98 5.82
C TRP A 20 2.44 24.93 4.56
N TRP A 21 1.24 24.37 4.70
CA TRP A 21 0.22 24.21 3.64
C TRP A 21 0.77 23.65 2.32
N SER A 22 1.68 22.67 2.39
CA SER A 22 2.28 22.05 1.21
C SER A 22 1.21 21.50 0.27
N ARG A 23 1.20 22.01 -0.96
CA ARG A 23 0.32 21.55 -2.03
C ARG A 23 1.06 21.62 -3.37
N PRO A 24 2.02 20.72 -3.62
CA PRO A 24 2.79 20.72 -4.85
C PRO A 24 1.85 20.50 -6.05
N SER A 25 2.15 21.15 -7.18
CA SER A 25 1.37 21.01 -8.42
C SER A 25 1.28 19.55 -8.89
N ASN A 26 2.34 18.78 -8.66
CA ASN A 26 2.51 17.41 -9.17
C ASN A 26 2.08 16.33 -8.17
N TRP A 27 1.30 16.67 -7.13
CA TRP A 27 0.91 15.72 -6.08
C TRP A 27 0.26 14.45 -6.65
N LYS A 28 -0.56 14.58 -7.71
CA LYS A 28 -1.25 13.43 -8.34
C LYS A 28 -0.26 12.41 -8.89
N SER A 29 0.70 12.87 -9.70
CA SER A 29 1.68 12.01 -10.33
C SER A 29 2.60 11.36 -9.28
N ASN A 30 3.03 12.12 -8.27
CA ASN A 30 3.88 11.58 -7.20
C ASN A 30 3.14 10.49 -6.40
N THR A 31 1.87 10.71 -6.07
CA THR A 31 1.04 9.69 -5.40
C THR A 31 0.84 8.47 -6.30
N ALA A 32 0.64 8.65 -7.60
CA ALA A 32 0.50 7.53 -8.53
C ALA A 32 1.76 6.66 -8.59
N VAL A 33 2.94 7.28 -8.67
CA VAL A 33 4.22 6.57 -8.65
C VAL A 33 4.40 5.78 -7.35
N ALA A 34 4.12 6.41 -6.21
CA ALA A 34 4.20 5.74 -4.91
C ALA A 34 3.21 4.56 -4.81
N ALA A 35 1.97 4.74 -5.26
CA ALA A 35 0.95 3.70 -5.26
C ALA A 35 1.33 2.52 -6.15
N ILE A 36 1.86 2.79 -7.35
CA ILE A 36 2.34 1.74 -8.28
C ILE A 36 3.50 0.96 -7.65
N GLY A 37 4.48 1.66 -7.08
CA GLY A 37 5.62 1.02 -6.41
C GLY A 37 5.19 0.12 -5.25
N MET A 38 4.24 0.59 -4.43
CA MET A 38 3.64 -0.22 -3.35
C MET A 38 2.90 -1.44 -3.90
N ALA A 39 2.06 -1.27 -4.93
CA ALA A 39 1.28 -2.36 -5.51
C ALA A 39 2.17 -3.48 -6.08
N VAL A 40 3.24 -3.12 -6.79
CA VAL A 40 4.22 -4.08 -7.33
C VAL A 40 4.90 -4.85 -6.21
N THR A 41 5.38 -4.14 -5.18
CA THR A 41 6.08 -4.75 -4.05
C THR A 41 5.16 -5.70 -3.27
N LEU A 42 3.94 -5.25 -2.95
CA LEU A 42 2.94 -6.06 -2.26
C LEU A 42 2.50 -7.26 -3.10
N GLY A 43 2.35 -7.10 -4.42
CA GLY A 43 2.03 -8.19 -5.33
C GLY A 43 3.10 -9.29 -5.35
N PHE A 44 4.37 -8.91 -5.34
CA PHE A 44 5.48 -9.88 -5.26
C PHE A 44 5.49 -10.61 -3.91
N VAL A 45 5.38 -9.86 -2.81
CA VAL A 45 5.31 -10.44 -1.46
C VAL A 45 4.12 -11.38 -1.33
N TRP A 46 2.96 -10.99 -1.85
CA TRP A 46 1.76 -11.82 -1.88
C TRP A 46 1.97 -13.10 -2.68
N ASN A 47 2.61 -13.03 -3.86
CA ASN A 47 2.91 -14.22 -4.66
C ASN A 47 3.82 -15.21 -3.92
N VAL A 48 4.86 -14.70 -3.26
CA VAL A 48 5.77 -15.52 -2.45
C VAL A 48 5.05 -16.10 -1.24
N SER A 49 4.24 -15.30 -0.56
CA SER A 49 3.43 -15.73 0.59
C SER A 49 2.48 -16.86 0.20
N ALA A 50 1.69 -16.67 -0.86
CA ALA A 50 0.74 -17.66 -1.36
C ALA A 50 1.40 -18.99 -1.77
N LYS A 51 2.63 -18.95 -2.31
CA LYS A 51 3.41 -20.15 -2.65
C LYS A 51 3.94 -20.90 -1.43
N LYS A 52 4.28 -20.18 -0.36
CA LYS A 52 4.81 -20.74 0.89
C LYS A 52 3.70 -21.13 1.88
N GLU A 53 2.48 -20.72 1.61
CA GLU A 53 1.32 -20.98 2.45
C GLU A 53 0.96 -22.47 2.47
N VAL A 54 1.14 -23.12 3.63
CA VAL A 54 0.79 -24.53 3.87
C VAL A 54 -0.08 -24.62 5.11
N ARG A 55 -1.18 -25.39 5.04
CA ARG A 55 -2.04 -25.69 6.18
C ARG A 55 -2.05 -27.18 6.49
N TYR A 56 -1.83 -27.50 7.76
CA TYR A 56 -1.96 -28.87 8.25
C TYR A 56 -3.42 -29.23 8.60
N GLN A 57 -4.27 -28.23 8.84
CA GLN A 57 -5.68 -28.42 9.17
C GLN A 57 -6.57 -27.59 8.24
N GLN A 58 -7.68 -28.18 7.82
CA GLN A 58 -8.64 -27.50 6.95
C GLN A 58 -9.39 -26.39 7.72
N PRO A 59 -9.69 -25.24 7.08
CA PRO A 59 -10.48 -24.16 7.66
C PRO A 59 -11.89 -24.63 7.99
N LYS A 60 -12.36 -24.30 9.20
CA LYS A 60 -13.75 -24.56 9.63
C LYS A 60 -14.77 -23.62 8.95
N ARG A 61 -14.30 -22.51 8.40
CA ARG A 61 -15.11 -21.49 7.70
C ARG A 61 -14.37 -20.98 6.47
N TRP A 62 -15.10 -20.42 5.53
CA TRP A 62 -14.50 -19.82 4.35
C TRP A 62 -13.56 -18.67 4.73
N ILE A 63 -12.37 -18.65 4.12
CA ILE A 63 -11.38 -17.59 4.26
C ILE A 63 -10.87 -17.18 2.87
N PRO A 64 -10.56 -15.89 2.63
CA PRO A 64 -10.16 -15.41 1.31
C PRO A 64 -8.97 -16.15 0.70
N SER A 65 -8.00 -16.56 1.54
CA SER A 65 -6.81 -17.25 1.07
C SER A 65 -7.03 -18.62 0.45
N MET A 66 -8.22 -19.21 0.64
CA MET A 66 -8.61 -20.41 -0.09
C MET A 66 -8.68 -20.19 -1.61
N MET A 67 -8.86 -18.94 -2.08
CA MET A 67 -8.91 -18.63 -3.52
C MET A 67 -7.54 -18.71 -4.23
N TRP A 68 -6.44 -18.59 -3.49
CA TRP A 68 -5.08 -18.54 -4.08
C TRP A 68 -4.07 -19.50 -3.46
N ALA A 69 -4.37 -20.08 -2.29
CA ALA A 69 -3.49 -21.06 -1.68
C ALA A 69 -3.41 -22.34 -2.51
N LYS A 70 -2.19 -22.85 -2.69
CA LYS A 70 -1.89 -24.01 -3.55
C LYS A 70 -2.72 -25.24 -3.21
N GLN A 71 -2.95 -25.50 -1.92
CA GLN A 71 -3.69 -26.66 -1.44
C GLN A 71 -5.13 -26.75 -1.98
N TYR A 72 -5.79 -25.62 -2.26
CA TYR A 72 -7.15 -25.63 -2.80
C TYR A 72 -7.18 -25.52 -4.32
N LYS A 73 -6.14 -24.92 -4.91
CA LYS A 73 -5.99 -24.84 -6.37
C LYS A 73 -5.65 -26.19 -7.00
N ASP A 74 -4.77 -26.96 -6.37
CA ASP A 74 -4.30 -28.25 -6.91
C ASP A 74 -5.28 -29.41 -6.63
N GLN A 75 -6.28 -29.20 -5.77
CA GLN A 75 -7.34 -30.18 -5.47
C GLN A 75 -8.56 -30.08 -6.42
N GLN A 76 -8.66 -29.02 -7.23
CA GLN A 76 -9.64 -28.88 -8.32
C GLN A 76 -9.10 -29.52 -9.59
#